data_AF-A0A1L5J5C3-F1
#
_entry.id   AF-A0A1L5J5C3-F1
#
_cell.length_a   1.000
_cell.length_b   1.000
_cell.length_c   1.000
_cell.angle_alpha   90.00
_cell.angle_beta   90.00
_cell.angle_gamma   90.00
#
_symmetry.space_group_name_H-M   'P 1'
#
loop_
_entity.id
_entity.type
_entity.pdbx_description
1 polymer ?
#
loop_
_entity_poly.entity_id
_entity_poly.type
_entity_poly.pdbx_seq_one_letter_code
_entity_poly.pdbx_strand_id
1 'polypeptide(L)'
;ALDWVDVVSALSADPAATSALAQSISSYPKSSPGYFSDMQKKLKNFVEGGQLGIFANGYWGHPAYKLPPEANLMAVAHYLEALTWQRDVAKLQTIFGGKNPHPNFVVGGVACPIDLNSDSAINAAKLAQVQEIINKMQVFVDQVYIPDLLAIAGFYKDWGGRGEGLGNFLTYGDFPEKGMDDPSSFLIPSGAILNRDLTTIHDVDMNAADEIQEYVSHSWYDYDGGKNEGLHPYDGETSLNYSGPTPPYK
;
A
#
# COMPACT_ATOMS: atom_id res chain seq x y z
N ALA A 1 1.24 -5.09 8.21
CA ALA A 1 0.92 -6.50 8.55
C ALA A 1 1.44 -6.89 9.93
N LEU A 2 2.71 -6.61 10.25
CA LEU A 2 3.32 -7.03 11.53
C LEU A 2 2.68 -6.41 12.79
N ASP A 3 1.86 -5.37 12.68
CA ASP A 3 1.05 -4.86 13.80
C ASP A 3 -0.10 -5.80 14.19
N TRP A 4 -0.49 -6.72 13.29
CA TRP A 4 -1.62 -7.65 13.46
C TRP A 4 -1.21 -9.12 13.54
N VAL A 5 -0.03 -9.44 13.02
CA VAL A 5 0.51 -10.79 12.89
C VAL A 5 1.66 -10.97 13.87
N ASP A 6 1.52 -11.94 14.77
CA ASP A 6 2.59 -12.33 15.69
C ASP A 6 3.47 -13.41 15.04
N VAL A 7 4.66 -12.99 14.62
CA VAL A 7 5.62 -13.87 13.92
C VAL A 7 6.12 -14.99 14.83
N VAL A 8 6.28 -14.76 16.13
CA VAL A 8 6.74 -15.81 17.06
C VAL A 8 5.61 -16.81 17.31
N SER A 9 4.36 -16.36 17.39
CA SER A 9 3.20 -17.24 17.52
C SER A 9 3.09 -18.24 16.36
N ALA A 10 3.46 -17.85 15.12
CA ALA A 10 3.47 -18.73 13.95
C ALA A 10 4.34 -20.00 14.12
N LEU A 11 5.36 -19.97 14.99
CA LEU A 11 6.20 -21.13 15.30
C LEU A 11 5.43 -22.25 16.02
N SER A 12 4.28 -21.93 16.60
CA SER A 12 3.43 -22.88 17.33
C SER A 12 2.25 -23.42 16.51
N ALA A 13 2.14 -23.01 15.24
CA ALA A 13 1.04 -23.42 14.37
C ALA A 13 1.10 -24.90 13.96
N ASP A 14 -0.04 -25.54 13.79
CA ASP A 14 -0.13 -26.80 13.04
C ASP A 14 -0.17 -26.51 11.53
N PRO A 15 0.82 -26.97 10.73
CA PRO A 15 0.80 -26.77 9.28
C PRO A 15 -0.42 -27.37 8.57
N ALA A 16 -0.99 -28.48 9.08
CA ALA A 16 -2.19 -29.08 8.50
C ALA A 16 -3.43 -28.22 8.76
N ALA A 17 -3.59 -27.71 9.99
CA ALA A 17 -4.66 -26.76 10.31
C ALA A 17 -4.49 -25.42 9.57
N THR A 18 -3.26 -24.94 9.40
CA THR A 18 -2.94 -23.75 8.59
C THR A 18 -3.32 -23.96 7.12
N SER A 19 -3.02 -25.13 6.57
CA SER A 19 -3.44 -25.52 5.21
C SER A 19 -4.95 -25.52 5.05
N ALA A 20 -5.67 -26.14 5.99
CA ALA A 20 -7.13 -26.17 5.98
C ALA A 20 -7.73 -24.75 6.08
N LEU A 21 -7.15 -23.88 6.92
CA LEU A 21 -7.55 -22.48 7.03
C LEU A 21 -7.37 -21.75 5.70
N ALA A 22 -6.18 -21.81 5.11
CA ALA A 22 -5.88 -21.14 3.84
C ALA A 22 -6.81 -21.59 2.70
N GLN A 23 -7.09 -22.89 2.61
CA GLN A 23 -8.00 -23.47 1.62
C GLN A 23 -9.47 -23.12 1.89
N SER A 24 -9.85 -22.83 3.13
CA SER A 24 -11.22 -22.44 3.48
C SER A 24 -11.56 -21.01 3.05
N ILE A 25 -10.55 -20.14 2.89
CA ILE A 25 -10.74 -18.72 2.55
C ILE A 25 -10.35 -18.37 1.12
N SER A 26 -9.61 -19.25 0.44
CA SER A 26 -9.07 -18.96 -0.89
C SER A 26 -8.76 -20.21 -1.71
N SER A 27 -8.80 -20.06 -3.04
CA SER A 27 -8.32 -21.03 -4.02
C SER A 27 -6.83 -20.90 -4.35
N TYR A 28 -6.07 -20.09 -3.60
CA TYR A 28 -4.64 -19.89 -3.85
C TYR A 28 -3.87 -21.23 -3.78
N PRO A 29 -3.06 -21.57 -4.80
CA PRO A 29 -2.52 -22.92 -4.95
C PRO A 29 -1.43 -23.27 -3.93
N LYS A 30 -0.72 -22.29 -3.36
CA LYS A 30 0.36 -22.53 -2.38
C LYS A 30 -0.21 -22.65 -0.97
N SER A 31 -0.99 -23.70 -0.75
CA SER A 31 -1.75 -23.90 0.49
C SER A 31 -1.62 -25.30 1.06
N SER A 32 -0.61 -26.08 0.66
CA SER A 32 -0.43 -27.46 1.14
C SER A 32 0.15 -27.52 2.57
N PRO A 33 -0.12 -28.58 3.35
CA PRO A 33 0.48 -28.74 4.68
C PRO A 33 2.01 -28.76 4.63
N GLY A 34 2.59 -29.39 3.59
CA GLY A 34 4.04 -29.42 3.38
C GLY A 34 4.62 -28.02 3.14
N TYR A 35 3.95 -27.19 2.35
CA TYR A 35 4.38 -25.79 2.13
C TYR A 35 4.41 -24.99 3.44
N PHE A 36 3.36 -25.06 4.26
CA PHE A 36 3.33 -24.37 5.55
C PHE A 36 4.34 -24.94 6.55
N SER A 37 4.59 -26.25 6.53
CA SER A 37 5.65 -26.87 7.33
C SER A 37 7.03 -26.34 6.94
N ASP A 38 7.31 -26.20 5.64
CA ASP A 38 8.56 -25.65 5.14
C ASP A 38 8.72 -24.16 5.50
N MET A 39 7.64 -23.37 5.40
CA MET A 39 7.64 -21.97 5.82
C MET A 39 7.88 -21.82 7.33
N GLN A 40 7.20 -22.63 8.14
CA GLN A 40 7.40 -22.64 9.59
C GLN A 40 8.84 -23.04 9.95
N LYS A 41 9.39 -24.08 9.30
CA LYS A 41 10.76 -24.51 9.51
C LYS A 41 11.77 -23.42 9.12
N LYS A 42 11.53 -22.74 8.00
CA LYS A 42 12.36 -21.59 7.57
C LYS A 42 12.35 -20.48 8.61
N LEU A 43 11.16 -20.13 9.13
CA LEU A 43 11.02 -19.14 10.19
C LEU A 43 11.69 -19.59 11.50
N LYS A 44 11.50 -20.85 11.88
CA LYS A 44 12.11 -21.45 13.07
C LYS A 44 13.63 -21.36 13.02
N ASN A 45 14.24 -21.79 11.92
CA ASN A 45 15.68 -21.72 11.74
C ASN A 45 16.21 -20.27 11.81
N PHE A 46 15.45 -19.30 11.29
CA PHE A 46 15.80 -17.88 11.37
C PHE A 46 15.77 -17.38 12.82
N VAL A 47 14.75 -17.75 13.59
CA VAL A 47 14.61 -17.38 15.00
C VAL A 47 15.68 -18.05 15.88
N GLU A 48 15.89 -19.36 15.70
CA GLU A 48 16.89 -20.14 16.46
C GLU A 48 18.34 -19.72 16.14
N GLY A 49 18.58 -19.13 14.97
CA GLY A 49 19.88 -18.54 14.62
C GLY A 49 20.28 -17.32 15.44
N GLY A 50 19.36 -16.76 16.26
CA GLY A 50 19.65 -15.63 17.16
C GLY A 50 19.82 -14.28 16.47
N GLN A 51 19.80 -14.23 15.13
CA GLN A 51 19.93 -13.03 14.32
C GLN A 51 18.58 -12.63 13.73
N LEU A 52 17.70 -12.13 14.60
CA LEU A 52 16.30 -11.84 14.26
C LEU A 52 16.10 -10.69 13.26
N GLY A 53 17.14 -9.92 12.93
CA GLY A 53 17.08 -8.85 11.93
C GLY A 53 15.90 -7.89 12.17
N ILE A 54 15.03 -7.74 11.18
CA ILE A 54 13.84 -6.89 11.26
C ILE A 54 12.81 -7.36 12.31
N PHE A 55 12.94 -8.57 12.84
CA PHE A 55 12.08 -9.09 13.90
C PHE A 55 12.69 -8.94 15.31
N ALA A 56 13.91 -8.43 15.42
CA ALA A 56 14.52 -8.15 16.73
C ALA A 56 13.73 -7.05 17.47
N ASN A 57 13.51 -7.22 18.78
CA ASN A 57 12.81 -6.26 19.64
C ASN A 57 11.39 -5.88 19.16
N GLY A 58 10.74 -6.77 18.40
CA GLY A 58 9.32 -6.63 18.04
C GLY A 58 8.40 -6.88 19.23
N TYR A 59 7.12 -6.52 19.08
CA TYR A 59 6.11 -6.60 20.14
C TYR A 59 5.52 -8.01 20.35
N TRP A 60 6.25 -9.06 19.98
CA TRP A 60 5.76 -10.45 19.96
C TRP A 60 5.22 -10.89 21.33
N GLY A 61 4.05 -11.56 21.34
CA GLY A 61 3.33 -11.95 22.55
C GLY A 61 2.51 -10.82 23.21
N HIS A 62 2.52 -9.60 22.66
CA HIS A 62 1.69 -8.52 23.18
C HIS A 62 0.19 -8.90 23.14
N PRO A 63 -0.59 -8.61 24.20
CA PRO A 63 -2.00 -9.03 24.31
C PRO A 63 -2.93 -8.44 23.25
N ALA A 64 -2.47 -7.44 22.49
CA ALA A 64 -3.21 -6.92 21.34
C ALA A 64 -3.19 -7.87 20.14
N TYR A 65 -2.23 -8.79 20.01
CA TYR A 65 -2.28 -9.82 18.97
C TYR A 65 -3.41 -10.82 19.27
N LYS A 66 -4.32 -11.02 18.32
CA LYS A 66 -5.52 -11.86 18.47
C LYS A 66 -5.56 -13.06 17.53
N LEU A 67 -4.69 -13.11 16.52
CA LEU A 67 -4.68 -14.21 15.56
C LEU A 67 -4.21 -15.51 16.22
N PRO A 68 -4.84 -16.65 15.91
CA PRO A 68 -4.31 -17.96 16.28
C PRO A 68 -3.00 -18.24 15.53
N PRO A 69 -2.15 -19.14 16.06
CA PRO A 69 -0.89 -19.53 15.41
C PRO A 69 -1.04 -19.86 13.91
N GLU A 70 -2.10 -20.57 13.52
CA GLU A 70 -2.36 -20.96 12.14
C GLU A 70 -2.57 -19.76 11.22
N ALA A 71 -3.34 -18.76 11.67
CA ALA A 71 -3.53 -17.53 10.90
C ALA A 71 -2.24 -16.70 10.83
N ASN A 72 -1.43 -16.70 11.89
CA ASN A 72 -0.12 -16.06 11.88
C ASN A 72 0.82 -16.73 10.86
N LEU A 73 0.90 -18.06 10.84
CA LEU A 73 1.75 -18.78 9.88
C LEU A 73 1.29 -18.58 8.44
N MET A 74 -0.02 -18.60 8.17
CA MET A 74 -0.58 -18.26 6.87
C MET A 74 -0.17 -16.86 6.43
N ALA A 75 -0.37 -15.85 7.28
CA ALA A 75 -0.03 -14.47 6.97
C ALA A 75 1.48 -14.24 6.79
N VAL A 76 2.34 -14.93 7.55
CA VAL A 76 3.80 -14.88 7.36
C VAL A 76 4.20 -15.51 6.02
N ALA A 77 3.60 -16.63 5.63
CA ALA A 77 3.86 -17.23 4.33
C ALA A 77 3.45 -16.28 3.19
N HIS A 78 2.26 -15.70 3.27
CA HIS A 78 1.77 -14.72 2.29
C HIS A 78 2.59 -13.42 2.27
N TYR A 79 3.12 -12.98 3.41
CA TYR A 79 4.07 -11.86 3.48
C TYR A 79 5.34 -12.14 2.64
N LEU A 80 5.91 -13.34 2.76
CA LEU A 80 7.09 -13.73 1.98
C LEU A 80 6.77 -13.90 0.49
N GLU A 81 5.59 -14.41 0.15
CA GLU A 81 5.11 -14.47 -1.23
C GLU A 81 4.91 -13.07 -1.82
N ALA A 82 4.32 -12.15 -1.07
CA ALA A 82 4.09 -10.76 -1.48
C ALA A 82 5.41 -10.04 -1.79
N LEU A 83 6.46 -10.26 -0.98
CA LEU A 83 7.80 -9.71 -1.24
C LEU A 83 8.40 -10.20 -2.57
N THR A 84 8.09 -11.42 -3.01
CA THR A 84 8.53 -11.94 -4.30
C THR A 84 7.63 -11.42 -5.44
N TRP A 85 6.32 -11.49 -5.24
CA TRP A 85 5.32 -11.06 -6.22
C TRP A 85 5.45 -9.59 -6.59
N GLN A 86 5.66 -8.69 -5.61
CA GLN A 86 5.75 -7.24 -5.85
C GLN A 86 6.88 -6.87 -6.84
N ARG A 87 8.02 -7.58 -6.78
CA ARG A 87 9.13 -7.40 -7.72
C ARG A 87 8.74 -7.78 -9.15
N ASP A 88 7.97 -8.86 -9.29
CA ASP A 88 7.59 -9.36 -10.61
C ASP A 88 6.56 -8.46 -11.29
N VAL A 89 5.62 -7.89 -10.52
CA VAL A 89 4.60 -7.00 -11.07
C VAL A 89 5.13 -5.59 -11.35
N ALA A 90 6.18 -5.15 -10.64
CA ALA A 90 6.92 -3.92 -10.95
C ALA A 90 7.49 -3.87 -12.38
N LYS A 91 7.68 -5.02 -13.03
CA LYS A 91 8.09 -5.10 -14.44
C LYS A 91 7.12 -4.41 -15.40
N LEU A 92 5.85 -4.23 -15.02
CA LEU A 92 4.88 -3.47 -15.82
C LEU A 92 5.38 -2.05 -16.07
N GLN A 93 5.89 -1.39 -15.02
CA GLN A 93 6.49 -0.06 -15.16
C GLN A 93 7.79 -0.09 -15.95
N THR A 94 8.59 -1.16 -15.86
CA THR A 94 9.80 -1.32 -16.68
C THR A 94 9.50 -1.40 -18.17
N ILE A 95 8.39 -2.04 -18.57
CA ILE A 95 8.01 -2.18 -19.98
C ILE A 95 7.70 -0.81 -20.61
N PHE A 96 6.95 0.06 -19.91
CA PHE A 96 6.53 1.36 -20.43
C PHE A 96 7.47 2.51 -20.07
N GLY A 97 8.09 2.45 -18.90
CA GLY A 97 8.89 3.52 -18.31
C GLY A 97 10.37 3.19 -18.13
N GLY A 98 10.85 2.06 -18.64
CA GLY A 98 12.27 1.66 -18.68
C GLY A 98 12.84 1.12 -17.37
N LYS A 99 12.30 1.50 -16.21
CA LYS A 99 12.72 1.01 -14.89
C LYS A 99 11.66 1.17 -13.81
N ASN A 100 11.87 0.48 -12.68
CA ASN A 100 11.17 0.68 -11.42
C ASN A 100 12.18 0.48 -10.26
N PRO A 101 12.19 1.34 -9.22
CA PRO A 101 11.44 2.60 -9.06
C PRO A 101 11.85 3.71 -10.05
N HIS A 102 11.08 4.81 -10.05
CA HIS A 102 11.27 6.00 -10.91
C HIS A 102 11.24 5.73 -12.43
N PRO A 103 10.11 5.26 -12.98
CA PRO A 103 9.95 5.18 -14.44
C PRO A 103 10.08 6.55 -15.11
N ASN A 104 10.40 6.54 -16.41
CA ASN A 104 10.50 7.75 -17.21
C ASN A 104 9.12 8.25 -17.68
N PHE A 105 8.95 9.56 -17.68
CA PHE A 105 7.78 10.27 -18.23
C PHE A 105 8.23 11.35 -19.21
N VAL A 106 7.29 11.89 -19.99
CA VAL A 106 7.54 13.02 -20.90
C VAL A 106 6.30 13.93 -20.97
N VAL A 107 6.52 15.25 -21.01
CA VAL A 107 5.42 16.20 -21.22
C VAL A 107 4.78 15.93 -22.58
N GLY A 108 3.45 15.81 -22.61
CA GLY A 108 2.69 15.55 -23.84
C GLY A 108 2.42 14.08 -24.16
N GLY A 109 2.85 13.12 -23.33
CA GLY A 109 2.50 11.71 -23.54
C GLY A 109 3.40 10.72 -22.79
N VAL A 110 3.81 9.67 -23.49
CA VAL A 110 4.71 8.62 -22.98
C VAL A 110 5.93 8.46 -23.85
N ALA A 111 7.07 8.09 -23.26
CA ALA A 111 8.34 7.94 -23.98
C ALA A 111 8.48 6.61 -24.73
N CYS A 112 7.56 5.65 -24.53
CA CYS A 112 7.59 4.33 -25.15
C CYS A 112 6.73 4.30 -26.44
N PRO A 113 7.33 4.40 -27.64
CA PRO A 113 6.58 4.34 -28.89
C PRO A 113 5.97 2.96 -29.10
N ILE A 114 4.83 2.90 -29.79
CA ILE A 114 4.16 1.65 -30.18
C ILE A 114 4.40 1.41 -31.67
N ASP A 115 4.97 0.24 -31.99
CA ASP A 115 5.11 -0.27 -33.36
C ASP A 115 5.16 -1.81 -33.30
N LEU A 116 4.13 -2.45 -33.86
CA LEU A 116 3.96 -3.91 -33.80
C LEU A 116 4.98 -4.69 -34.64
N ASN A 117 5.67 -4.02 -35.56
CA ASN A 117 6.66 -4.63 -36.44
C ASN A 117 8.11 -4.31 -36.05
N SER A 118 8.32 -3.53 -34.99
CA SER A 118 9.64 -3.13 -34.51
C SER A 118 10.13 -4.04 -33.37
N ASP A 119 11.44 -4.26 -33.33
CA ASP A 119 12.15 -4.94 -32.23
C ASP A 119 12.42 -4.02 -31.02
N SER A 120 12.30 -2.71 -31.21
CA SER A 120 12.70 -1.67 -30.24
C SER A 120 11.52 -0.85 -29.69
N ALA A 121 10.30 -1.04 -30.22
CA ALA A 121 9.09 -0.38 -29.74
C ALA A 121 8.25 -1.27 -28.80
N ILE A 122 7.13 -0.76 -28.28
CA ILE A 122 6.06 -1.58 -27.71
C ILE A 122 5.42 -2.37 -28.86
N ASN A 123 5.54 -3.69 -28.79
CA ASN A 123 5.05 -4.63 -29.80
C ASN A 123 4.19 -5.74 -29.15
N ALA A 124 3.69 -6.68 -29.96
CA ALA A 124 2.82 -7.75 -29.48
C ALA A 124 3.45 -8.61 -28.36
N ALA A 125 4.76 -8.85 -28.41
CA ALA A 125 5.46 -9.62 -27.38
C ALA A 125 5.49 -8.86 -26.04
N LYS A 126 5.76 -7.55 -26.05
CA LYS A 126 5.72 -6.72 -24.83
C LYS A 126 4.30 -6.60 -24.27
N LEU A 127 3.30 -6.45 -25.14
CA LEU A 127 1.89 -6.38 -24.71
C LEU A 127 1.41 -7.71 -24.11
N ALA A 128 1.86 -8.86 -24.63
CA ALA A 128 1.59 -10.16 -24.01
C ALA A 128 2.18 -10.27 -22.59
N GLN A 129 3.42 -9.77 -22.39
CA GLN A 129 4.02 -9.71 -21.04
C GLN A 129 3.22 -8.79 -20.09
N VAL A 130 2.72 -7.66 -20.59
CA VAL A 130 1.85 -6.77 -19.80
C VAL A 130 0.59 -7.52 -19.34
N GLN A 131 -0.08 -8.25 -20.25
CA GLN A 131 -1.25 -9.04 -19.90
C GLN A 131 -0.94 -10.12 -18.85
N GLU A 132 0.18 -10.84 -18.99
CA GLU A 132 0.60 -11.83 -17.99
C GLU A 132 0.84 -11.20 -16.62
N ILE A 133 1.43 -10.00 -16.57
CA ILE A 133 1.67 -9.29 -15.32
C ILE A 133 0.35 -8.83 -14.69
N ILE A 134 -0.58 -8.28 -15.48
CA ILE A 134 -1.91 -7.88 -14.98
C ILE A 134 -2.67 -9.09 -14.41
N ASN A 135 -2.65 -10.22 -15.11
CA ASN A 135 -3.28 -11.46 -14.61
C ASN A 135 -2.65 -11.90 -13.27
N LYS A 136 -1.31 -11.82 -13.13
CA LYS A 136 -0.62 -12.10 -11.86
C LYS A 136 -0.99 -11.12 -10.76
N MET A 137 -1.21 -9.85 -11.09
CA MET A 137 -1.68 -8.85 -10.12
C MET A 137 -3.07 -9.23 -9.61
N GLN A 138 -4.01 -9.49 -10.52
CA GLN A 138 -5.39 -9.86 -10.19
C GLN A 138 -5.45 -11.13 -9.33
N VAL A 139 -4.79 -12.20 -9.76
CA VAL A 139 -4.78 -13.48 -9.01
C VAL A 139 -4.25 -13.28 -7.59
N PHE A 140 -3.18 -12.52 -7.40
CA PHE A 140 -2.62 -12.31 -6.07
C PHE A 140 -3.51 -11.42 -5.19
N VAL A 141 -4.09 -10.36 -5.75
CA VAL A 141 -5.04 -9.52 -5.01
C VAL A 141 -6.27 -10.32 -4.58
N ASP A 142 -6.88 -11.03 -5.53
CA ASP A 142 -8.15 -11.73 -5.31
C ASP A 142 -8.00 -12.98 -4.44
N GLN A 143 -6.87 -13.68 -4.53
CA GLN A 143 -6.66 -14.97 -3.85
C GLN A 143 -5.73 -14.90 -2.64
N VAL A 144 -4.98 -13.81 -2.44
CA VAL A 144 -4.10 -13.67 -1.26
C VAL A 144 -4.48 -12.43 -0.46
N TYR A 145 -4.39 -11.24 -1.06
CA TYR A 145 -4.52 -10.00 -0.30
C TYR A 145 -5.93 -9.80 0.30
N ILE A 146 -6.99 -9.91 -0.50
CA ILE A 146 -8.37 -9.73 -0.03
C ILE A 146 -8.78 -10.82 0.97
N PRO A 147 -8.56 -12.13 0.72
CA PRO A 147 -8.87 -13.17 1.70
C PRO A 147 -8.15 -12.98 3.03
N ASP A 148 -6.86 -12.64 3.03
CA ASP A 148 -6.09 -12.35 4.25
C ASP A 148 -6.66 -11.14 4.99
N LEU A 149 -6.96 -10.05 4.27
CA LEU A 149 -7.55 -8.85 4.86
C LEU A 149 -8.86 -9.18 5.59
N LEU A 150 -9.76 -9.92 4.95
CA LEU A 150 -11.05 -10.31 5.52
C LEU A 150 -10.89 -11.27 6.71
N ALA A 151 -9.99 -12.25 6.59
CA ALA A 151 -9.70 -13.18 7.68
C ALA A 151 -9.15 -12.43 8.91
N ILE A 152 -8.14 -11.59 8.73
CA ILE A 152 -7.53 -10.80 9.79
C ILE A 152 -8.55 -9.85 10.41
N ALA A 153 -9.30 -9.09 9.60
CA ALA A 153 -10.34 -8.19 10.09
C ALA A 153 -11.39 -8.92 10.96
N GLY A 154 -11.67 -10.18 10.65
CA GLY A 154 -12.55 -11.04 11.46
C GLY A 154 -12.12 -11.20 12.93
N PHE A 155 -10.82 -11.17 13.22
CA PHE A 155 -10.25 -11.26 14.57
C PHE A 155 -10.12 -9.90 15.28
N TYR A 156 -10.23 -8.79 14.54
CA TYR A 156 -9.98 -7.43 15.03
C TYR A 156 -11.20 -6.51 14.84
N LYS A 157 -12.42 -7.05 14.94
CA LYS A 157 -13.66 -6.29 14.71
C LYS A 157 -13.80 -5.04 15.60
N ASP A 158 -13.25 -5.07 16.81
CA ASP A 158 -13.28 -3.92 17.73
C ASP A 158 -12.46 -2.73 17.22
N TRP A 159 -11.49 -2.97 16.33
CA TRP A 159 -10.70 -1.89 15.71
C TRP A 159 -11.52 -1.06 14.72
N GLY A 160 -12.62 -1.58 14.18
CA GLY A 160 -13.54 -0.80 13.34
C GLY A 160 -14.24 0.34 14.09
N GLY A 161 -14.17 0.35 15.42
CA GLY A 161 -14.72 1.42 16.27
C GLY A 161 -13.73 2.51 16.68
N ARG A 162 -12.49 2.51 16.17
CA ARG A 162 -11.43 3.48 16.54
C ARG A 162 -10.56 3.87 15.34
N GLY A 163 -9.81 4.96 15.47
CA GLY A 163 -8.82 5.38 14.48
C GLY A 163 -9.31 6.36 13.40
N GLU A 164 -10.60 6.71 13.40
CA GLU A 164 -11.15 7.82 12.60
C GLU A 164 -11.45 8.99 13.56
N GLY A 165 -10.87 10.16 13.31
CA GLY A 165 -10.91 11.31 14.23
C GLY A 165 -11.26 12.66 13.60
N LEU A 166 -11.64 12.70 12.32
CA LEU A 166 -11.95 13.91 11.56
C LEU A 166 -13.41 13.93 11.08
N GLY A 167 -13.83 12.86 10.41
CA GLY A 167 -15.10 12.78 9.70
C GLY A 167 -15.09 13.42 8.31
N ASN A 168 -13.96 13.94 7.84
CA ASN A 168 -13.82 14.62 6.55
C ASN A 168 -12.93 13.80 5.60
N PHE A 169 -13.31 13.73 4.33
CA PHE A 169 -12.60 12.97 3.29
C PHE A 169 -12.49 13.81 2.01
N LEU A 170 -11.38 13.67 1.28
CA LEU A 170 -11.08 14.44 0.07
C LEU A 170 -10.49 13.52 -0.99
N THR A 171 -10.92 13.69 -2.24
CA THR A 171 -10.32 13.10 -3.43
C THR A 171 -10.32 14.14 -4.56
N TYR A 172 -9.21 14.26 -5.29
CA TYR A 172 -9.15 15.08 -6.51
C TYR A 172 -9.66 14.34 -7.74
N GLY A 173 -9.95 13.04 -7.59
CA GLY A 173 -10.29 12.14 -8.69
C GLY A 173 -9.07 11.72 -9.51
N ASP A 174 -9.20 10.61 -10.26
CA ASP A 174 -8.13 10.04 -11.07
C ASP A 174 -8.67 9.00 -12.08
N PHE A 175 -7.78 8.50 -12.94
CA PHE A 175 -8.02 7.51 -13.99
C PHE A 175 -9.08 7.98 -15.02
N PRO A 176 -8.78 9.03 -15.81
CA PRO A 176 -9.67 9.51 -16.86
C PRO A 176 -9.86 8.49 -17.99
N GLU A 177 -11.10 8.20 -18.36
CA GLU A 177 -11.40 7.40 -19.56
C GLU A 177 -11.21 8.21 -20.85
N LYS A 178 -11.61 9.50 -20.86
CA LYS A 178 -11.67 10.32 -22.08
C LYS A 178 -10.60 11.40 -22.17
N GLY A 179 -9.97 11.74 -21.05
CA GLY A 179 -8.96 12.80 -20.97
C GLY A 179 -8.98 13.49 -19.61
N MET A 180 -7.89 14.18 -19.27
CA MET A 180 -7.79 14.93 -18.01
C MET A 180 -8.71 16.17 -17.98
N ASP A 181 -9.19 16.61 -19.15
CA ASP A 181 -10.10 17.74 -19.34
C ASP A 181 -11.58 17.36 -19.14
N ASP A 182 -11.89 16.07 -18.92
CA ASP A 182 -13.23 15.59 -18.60
C ASP A 182 -13.26 14.86 -17.24
N PRO A 183 -13.37 15.61 -16.11
CA PRO A 183 -13.53 15.03 -14.78
C PRO A 183 -14.71 14.07 -14.62
N SER A 184 -15.76 14.21 -15.46
CA SER A 184 -16.91 13.31 -15.42
C SER A 184 -16.58 11.89 -15.93
N SER A 185 -15.43 11.73 -16.60
CA SER A 185 -14.93 10.45 -17.11
C SER A 185 -13.98 9.74 -16.16
N PHE A 186 -13.71 10.30 -14.98
CA PHE A 186 -12.79 9.70 -14.02
C PHE A 186 -13.40 8.46 -13.37
N LEU A 187 -12.64 7.36 -13.31
CA LEU A 187 -13.05 6.17 -12.56
C LEU A 187 -13.14 6.46 -11.06
N ILE A 188 -12.23 7.30 -10.55
CA ILE A 188 -12.29 7.81 -9.18
C ILE A 188 -12.82 9.25 -9.27
N PRO A 189 -14.00 9.56 -8.73
CA PRO A 189 -14.56 10.91 -8.78
C PRO A 189 -13.79 11.87 -7.87
N SER A 190 -13.85 13.17 -8.19
CA SER A 190 -13.41 14.25 -7.31
C SER A 190 -14.51 14.64 -6.31
N GLY A 191 -14.11 15.23 -5.19
CA GLY A 191 -15.03 15.80 -4.21
C GLY A 191 -14.55 15.71 -2.77
N ALA A 192 -15.26 16.41 -1.89
CA ALA A 192 -15.06 16.37 -0.45
C ALA A 192 -16.35 15.94 0.27
N ILE A 193 -16.19 15.10 1.30
CA ILE A 193 -17.23 14.73 2.25
C ILE A 193 -16.87 15.38 3.58
N LEU A 194 -17.83 16.08 4.20
CA LEU A 194 -17.65 16.75 5.48
C LEU A 194 -18.54 16.12 6.54
N ASN A 195 -18.03 15.99 7.77
CA ASN A 195 -18.78 15.52 8.95
C ASN A 195 -19.44 14.14 8.78
N ARG A 196 -18.86 13.28 7.94
CA ARG A 196 -19.39 11.97 7.52
C ARG A 196 -20.76 12.05 6.82
N ASP A 197 -21.13 13.22 6.28
CA ASP A 197 -22.36 13.38 5.50
C ASP A 197 -22.18 12.80 4.10
N LEU A 198 -22.74 11.61 3.87
CA LEU A 198 -22.73 10.95 2.55
C LEU A 198 -23.82 11.47 1.61
N THR A 199 -24.70 12.36 2.07
CA THR A 199 -25.77 12.93 1.24
C THR A 199 -25.32 14.14 0.44
N THR A 200 -24.19 14.72 0.83
CA THR A 200 -23.60 15.91 0.20
C THR A 200 -22.17 15.60 -0.23
N ILE A 201 -21.91 15.73 -1.53
CA ILE A 201 -20.54 15.76 -2.06
C ILE A 201 -20.26 17.22 -2.40
N HIS A 202 -19.26 17.79 -1.75
CA HIS A 202 -18.81 19.14 -2.03
C HIS A 202 -17.84 19.12 -3.21
N ASP A 203 -18.02 20.05 -4.14
CA ASP A 203 -17.06 20.26 -5.22
C ASP A 203 -15.72 20.74 -4.65
N VAL A 204 -14.64 20.48 -5.39
CA VAL A 204 -13.27 20.86 -5.03
C VAL A 204 -12.66 21.61 -6.20
N ASP A 205 -12.29 22.86 -6.00
CA ASP A 205 -11.56 23.69 -6.95
C ASP A 205 -10.11 23.89 -6.49
N MET A 206 -9.21 23.17 -7.15
CA MET A 206 -7.77 23.26 -6.89
C MET A 206 -7.13 24.61 -7.26
N ASN A 207 -7.88 25.52 -7.89
CA ASN A 207 -7.39 26.85 -8.26
C ASN A 207 -7.98 27.96 -7.36
N ALA A 208 -8.97 27.64 -6.53
CA ALA A 208 -9.54 28.58 -5.58
C ALA A 208 -8.56 28.79 -4.43
N ALA A 209 -8.10 30.04 -4.27
CA ALA A 209 -7.06 30.40 -3.30
C ALA A 209 -7.47 30.17 -1.82
N ASP A 210 -8.78 30.06 -1.56
CA ASP A 210 -9.37 29.87 -0.23
C ASP A 210 -9.79 28.43 0.06
N GLU A 211 -9.55 27.47 -0.85
CA GLU A 211 -9.87 26.05 -0.63
C GLU A 211 -8.67 25.24 -0.10
N ILE A 212 -7.67 24.97 -0.96
CA ILE A 212 -6.52 24.13 -0.61
C ILE A 212 -5.39 25.02 -0.09
N GLN A 213 -5.17 25.01 1.23
CA GLN A 213 -4.14 25.82 1.88
C GLN A 213 -3.22 24.98 2.76
N GLU A 214 -1.95 25.34 2.79
CA GLU A 214 -0.95 24.78 3.70
C GLU A 214 -0.62 25.79 4.81
N TYR A 215 -0.52 25.30 6.05
CA TYR A 215 -0.15 26.09 7.22
C TYR A 215 1.16 25.56 7.81
N VAL A 216 2.02 26.46 8.30
CA VAL A 216 3.32 26.11 8.91
C VAL A 216 3.41 26.44 10.40
N SER A 217 2.27 26.68 11.05
CA SER A 217 2.18 27.07 12.47
C SER A 217 2.85 26.07 13.43
N HIS A 218 2.84 24.78 13.07
CA HIS A 218 3.45 23.69 13.83
C HIS A 218 4.46 22.89 12.99
N SER A 219 5.08 23.57 12.02
CA SER A 219 6.03 22.97 11.09
C SER A 219 7.36 23.75 11.12
N TRP A 220 8.46 23.10 10.77
CA TRP A 220 9.80 23.71 10.71
C TRP A 220 10.03 24.49 9.41
N TYR A 221 9.14 25.45 9.16
CA TYR A 221 9.22 26.37 8.04
C TYR A 221 8.87 27.78 8.50
N ASP A 222 9.30 28.76 7.72
CA ASP A 222 8.85 30.15 7.83
C ASP A 222 8.07 30.54 6.58
N TYR A 223 7.02 31.33 6.78
CA TYR A 223 6.33 32.08 5.74
C TYR A 223 6.57 33.57 5.96
N ASP A 224 6.73 34.34 4.89
CA ASP A 224 6.94 35.79 4.96
C ASP A 224 5.75 36.51 5.61
N GLY A 225 4.51 36.06 5.36
CA GLY A 225 3.27 36.54 6.00
C GLY A 225 3.09 36.10 7.45
N GLY A 226 3.92 35.16 7.92
CA GLY A 226 3.88 34.59 9.26
C GLY A 226 3.24 33.19 9.31
N LYS A 227 3.64 32.40 10.32
CA LYS A 227 3.35 30.95 10.34
C LYS A 227 1.88 30.55 10.49
N ASN A 228 1.02 31.46 10.90
CA ASN A 228 -0.40 31.20 11.12
C ASN A 228 -1.27 31.52 9.89
N GLU A 229 -0.67 32.06 8.84
CA GLU A 229 -1.34 32.29 7.57
C GLU A 229 -1.31 31.01 6.72
N GLY A 230 -2.43 30.69 6.08
CA GLY A 230 -2.54 29.59 5.13
C GLY A 230 -2.22 30.11 3.73
N LEU A 231 -1.34 29.41 3.01
CA LEU A 231 -1.00 29.75 1.63
C LEU A 231 -1.55 28.69 0.68
N HIS A 232 -2.17 29.15 -0.41
CA HIS A 232 -2.49 28.28 -1.54
C HIS A 232 -1.18 27.85 -2.24
N PRO A 233 -1.04 26.62 -2.78
CA PRO A 233 0.21 26.16 -3.38
C PRO A 233 0.81 27.04 -4.49
N TYR A 234 0.01 27.82 -5.22
CA TYR A 234 0.52 28.80 -6.19
C TYR A 234 1.33 29.94 -5.55
N ASP A 235 0.99 30.31 -4.32
CA ASP A 235 1.69 31.30 -3.49
C ASP A 235 2.59 30.62 -2.44
N GLY A 236 2.73 29.29 -2.50
CA GLY A 236 3.38 28.49 -1.47
C GLY A 236 4.86 28.81 -1.31
N GLU A 237 5.30 28.84 -0.05
CA GLU A 237 6.69 29.06 0.32
C GLU A 237 7.30 27.79 0.93
N THR A 238 8.61 27.60 0.76
CA THR A 238 9.33 26.47 1.36
C THR A 238 10.68 26.96 1.91
N SER A 239 10.63 27.74 2.98
CA SER A 239 11.82 28.22 3.72
C SER A 239 12.05 27.36 4.95
N LEU A 240 13.15 26.59 4.99
CA LEU A 240 13.46 25.65 6.07
C LEU A 240 13.84 26.38 7.37
N ASN A 241 13.15 26.10 8.47
CA ASN A 241 13.45 26.66 9.79
C ASN A 241 13.30 25.63 10.92
N TYR A 242 14.34 24.81 11.11
CA TYR A 242 14.40 23.87 12.23
C TYR A 242 14.54 24.63 13.55
N SER A 243 13.56 24.44 14.43
CA SER A 243 13.51 25.02 15.78
C SER A 243 13.43 23.97 16.89
N GLY A 244 13.74 22.71 16.55
CA GLY A 244 13.78 21.60 17.50
C GLY A 244 15.05 21.59 18.37
N PRO A 245 15.20 20.55 19.21
CA PRO A 245 16.34 20.43 20.12
C PRO A 245 17.69 20.40 19.38
N THR A 246 18.69 21.08 19.95
CA THR A 246 20.08 21.01 19.45
C THR A 246 20.85 19.91 20.20
N PRO A 247 21.64 19.07 19.50
CA PRO A 247 22.54 18.11 20.15
C PRO A 247 23.52 18.79 21.14
N PRO A 248 24.00 18.08 22.18
CA PRO A 248 23.66 16.71 22.54
C PRO A 248 22.29 16.64 23.26
N TYR A 249 21.47 15.68 22.85
CA TYR A 249 20.21 15.38 23.52
C TYR A 249 20.51 14.77 24.90
N LYS A 250 19.84 15.25 25.94
CA LYS A 250 19.88 14.68 27.30
C LYS A 250 18.58 13.95 27.59
#